data_AF-A0A527ZE43-F1
#
_entry.id   AF-A0A527ZE43-F1
#
_cell.length_a   1.000
_cell.length_b   1.000
_cell.length_c   1.000
_cell.angle_alpha   90.00
_cell.angle_beta   90.00
_cell.angle_gamma   90.00
#
_symmetry.space_group_name_H-M   'P 1'
#
loop_
_entity.id
_entity.type
_entity.pdbx_description
1 polymer ?
#
loop_
_entity_poly.entity_id
_entity_poly.type
_entity_poly.pdbx_seq_one_letter_code
_entity_poly.pdbx_strand_id
1 'polypeptide(L)'
;FYMGGNMLQAFDAVQQDIPLRVVAASFQKEPQVIMSHPGQGLDRWEDLKNADQYIIGDEGAQSYFQWMITEFGFDPAKRVPYTFNPAPFIANPKSIQQGYVTSE
;
A
#
# COMPACT_ATOMS: atom_id res chain seq x y z
N PHE A 1 16.25 15.84 3.25
CA PHE A 1 14.79 16.05 3.40
C PHE A 1 14.11 14.83 2.82
N TYR A 2 13.22 14.20 3.57
CA TYR A 2 12.51 12.98 3.16
C TYR A 2 11.01 13.24 3.29
N MET A 3 10.25 12.92 2.25
CA MET A 3 8.80 13.01 2.25
C MET A 3 8.25 11.59 2.38
N GLY A 4 7.82 11.23 3.59
CA GLY A 4 7.24 9.92 3.84
C GLY A 4 5.80 9.83 3.33
N GLY A 5 5.36 8.61 2.98
CA GLY A 5 3.99 8.35 2.57
C GLY A 5 2.95 8.53 3.69
N ASN A 6 3.33 8.31 4.95
CA ASN A 6 2.49 8.50 6.14
C ASN A 6 3.31 8.72 7.42
N MET A 7 2.63 8.75 8.57
CA MET A 7 3.23 9.03 9.88
C MET A 7 3.86 7.82 10.59
N LEU A 8 3.71 6.59 10.06
CA LEU A 8 4.19 5.39 10.77
C LEU A 8 5.71 5.43 11.00
N GLN A 9 6.48 5.83 9.99
CA GLN A 9 7.93 5.97 10.15
C GLN A 9 8.31 7.06 11.17
N ALA A 10 7.53 8.14 11.27
CA ALA A 10 7.79 9.19 12.26
C ALA A 10 7.51 8.68 13.68
N PHE A 11 6.49 7.82 13.86
CA PHE A 11 6.21 7.19 15.15
C PHE A 11 7.28 6.15 15.52
N ASP A 12 7.74 5.34 14.57
CA ASP A 12 8.84 4.40 14.79
C ASP A 12 10.13 5.14 15.18
N ALA A 13 10.42 6.28 14.55
CA ALA A 13 11.57 7.11 14.90
C ALA A 13 11.50 7.62 16.35
N VAL A 14 10.31 8.01 16.83
CA VAL A 14 10.11 8.38 18.24
C VAL A 14 10.34 7.18 19.16
N GLN A 15 9.83 6.01 18.81
CA GLN A 15 10.02 4.78 19.60
C GLN A 15 11.50 4.37 19.70
N GLN A 16 12.29 4.66 18.66
CA GLN A 16 13.70 4.29 18.57
C GLN A 16 14.67 5.42 19.00
N ASP A 17 14.16 6.50 19.62
CA ASP A 17 14.94 7.68 20.01
C ASP A 17 15.75 8.31 18.87
N ILE A 18 15.26 8.19 17.63
CA ILE A 18 15.88 8.80 16.45
C ILE A 18 15.51 10.29 16.41
N PRO A 19 16.49 11.22 16.32
CA PRO A 19 16.24 12.66 16.34
C PRO A 19 15.67 13.16 14.99
N LEU A 20 14.41 12.83 14.71
CA LEU A 20 13.65 13.24 13.54
C LEU A 20 12.65 14.34 13.90
N ARG A 21 12.45 15.30 13.00
CA ARG A 21 11.43 16.35 13.15
C ARG A 21 10.57 16.45 11.90
N VAL A 22 9.26 16.24 12.07
CA VAL A 22 8.25 16.49 11.04
C VAL A 22 8.00 18.00 10.98
N VAL A 23 8.13 18.60 9.79
CA VAL A 23 8.04 20.06 9.59
C VAL A 23 6.86 20.49 8.73
N ALA A 24 6.23 19.57 8.00
CA ALA A 24 5.10 19.85 7.11
C ALA A 24 4.28 18.57 6.86
N ALA A 25 3.01 18.76 6.50
CA ALA A 25 2.13 17.72 5.97
C ALA A 25 1.40 18.27 4.74
N SER A 26 1.55 17.61 3.59
CA SER A 26 0.95 18.05 2.32
C SER A 26 -0.50 17.58 2.14
N PHE A 27 -0.88 16.48 2.81
CA PHE A 27 -2.23 15.93 2.79
C PHE A 27 -2.77 15.76 4.21
N GLN A 28 -4.09 15.89 4.39
CA GLN A 28 -4.76 15.62 5.67
C GLN A 28 -5.05 14.12 5.88
N LYS A 29 -5.09 13.35 4.79
CA LYS A 29 -5.38 11.91 4.77
C LYS A 29 -4.40 11.23 3.81
N GLU A 30 -4.10 9.97 4.10
CA GLU A 30 -3.31 9.14 3.19
C GLU A 30 -4.13 8.90 1.90
N PRO A 31 -3.67 9.33 0.71
CA PRO A 31 -4.46 9.21 -0.52
C PRO A 31 -4.35 7.83 -1.17
N GLN A 32 -3.84 6.85 -0.43
CA GLN A 32 -3.50 5.53 -0.91
C GLN A 32 -4.76 4.68 -1.09
N VAL A 33 -4.88 4.04 -2.26
CA VAL A 33 -5.95 3.10 -2.61
C VAL A 33 -5.36 1.76 -3.02
N ILE A 34 -6.21 0.73 -3.02
CA ILE A 34 -5.97 -0.56 -3.64
C ILE A 34 -6.98 -0.73 -4.77
N MET A 35 -6.50 -0.97 -5.98
CA MET A 35 -7.31 -1.17 -7.18
C MET A 35 -7.40 -2.67 -7.50
N SER A 36 -8.56 -3.08 -8.02
CA SER A 36 -8.83 -4.42 -8.54
C SER A 36 -9.53 -4.33 -9.90
N HIS A 37 -9.49 -5.40 -10.68
CA HIS A 37 -10.23 -5.44 -11.95
C HIS A 37 -11.70 -5.81 -11.73
N PRO A 38 -12.63 -5.21 -12.50
CA PRO A 38 -14.04 -5.52 -12.40
C PRO A 38 -14.33 -6.98 -12.81
N GLY A 39 -15.30 -7.60 -12.13
CA GLY A 39 -15.79 -8.94 -12.49
C GLY A 39 -14.84 -10.09 -12.16
N GLN A 40 -13.78 -9.83 -11.38
CA GLN A 40 -12.84 -10.86 -10.92
C GLN A 40 -13.18 -11.41 -9.53
N GLY A 41 -14.29 -10.97 -8.93
CA GLY A 41 -14.69 -11.35 -7.57
C GLY A 41 -13.81 -10.69 -6.49
N LEU A 42 -13.20 -9.55 -6.82
CA LEU A 42 -12.37 -8.73 -5.93
C LEU A 42 -13.04 -7.36 -5.70
N ASP A 43 -14.37 -7.37 -5.57
CA ASP A 43 -15.21 -6.17 -5.54
C ASP A 43 -15.41 -5.59 -4.14
N ARG A 44 -15.02 -6.35 -3.10
CA ARG A 44 -15.08 -5.93 -1.70
C ARG A 44 -13.72 -6.03 -1.04
N TRP A 45 -13.52 -5.21 0.00
CA TRP A 45 -12.29 -5.20 0.78
C TRP A 45 -11.90 -6.59 1.30
N GLU A 46 -12.88 -7.36 1.80
CA GLU A 46 -12.65 -8.69 2.38
C GLU A 46 -12.22 -9.74 1.33
N ASP A 47 -12.52 -9.49 0.06
CA ASP A 47 -12.20 -10.38 -1.05
C ASP A 47 -10.78 -10.13 -1.60
N LEU A 48 -10.22 -8.93 -1.39
CA LEU A 48 -8.92 -8.52 -1.96
C LEU A 48 -7.76 -9.45 -1.57
N LYS A 49 -7.80 -10.05 -0.37
CA LYS A 49 -6.79 -11.03 0.07
C LYS A 49 -6.76 -12.29 -0.80
N ASN A 50 -7.84 -12.58 -1.54
CA ASN A 50 -7.92 -13.72 -2.43
C ASN A 50 -7.23 -13.47 -3.77
N ALA A 51 -6.77 -12.24 -4.06
CA ALA A 51 -6.03 -11.92 -5.28
C ALA A 51 -4.78 -12.80 -5.44
N ASP A 52 -4.37 -13.01 -6.69
CA ASP A 52 -3.21 -13.84 -7.03
C ASP A 52 -1.89 -13.12 -6.69
N GLN A 53 -1.89 -11.78 -6.81
CA GLN A 53 -0.73 -10.93 -6.58
C GLN A 53 -1.14 -9.59 -5.96
N TYR A 54 -0.30 -9.07 -5.07
CA TYR A 54 -0.45 -7.75 -4.49
C TYR A 54 0.72 -6.85 -4.96
N ILE A 55 0.45 -5.94 -5.89
CA ILE A 55 1.44 -5.05 -6.46
C ILE A 55 1.54 -3.82 -5.55
N ILE A 56 2.48 -3.86 -4.59
CA ILE A 56 2.63 -2.87 -3.50
C ILE A 56 4.09 -2.42 -3.41
N GLY A 57 4.31 -1.11 -3.43
CA GLY A 57 5.63 -0.48 -3.33
C GLY A 57 6.28 -0.71 -1.96
N ASP A 58 7.59 -0.46 -1.83
CA ASP A 58 8.31 -0.75 -0.58
C ASP A 58 7.80 0.09 0.60
N GLU A 59 7.45 1.36 0.38
CA GLU A 59 6.89 2.21 1.44
C GLU A 59 5.52 1.69 1.93
N GLY A 60 4.67 1.22 1.01
CA GLY A 60 3.40 0.60 1.37
C GLY A 60 3.58 -0.71 2.13
N ALA A 61 4.59 -1.50 1.73
CA ALA A 61 4.94 -2.75 2.37
C ALA A 61 5.39 -2.58 3.82
N GLN A 62 6.12 -1.50 4.13
CA GLN A 62 6.57 -1.16 5.48
C GLN A 62 5.50 -0.41 6.32
N SER A 63 4.33 -0.13 5.74
CA SER A 63 3.29 0.68 6.38
C SER A 63 1.93 -0.02 6.40
N TYR A 64 0.95 0.45 5.62
CA TYR A 64 -0.42 -0.03 5.64
C TYR A 64 -0.54 -1.53 5.30
N PHE A 65 0.42 -2.10 4.56
CA PHE A 65 0.38 -3.53 4.25
C PHE A 65 0.62 -4.41 5.48
N GLN A 66 1.40 -3.95 6.46
CA GLN A 66 1.57 -4.67 7.73
C GLN A 66 0.24 -4.77 8.49
N TRP A 67 -0.57 -3.70 8.45
CA TRP A 67 -1.93 -3.71 8.98
C TRP A 67 -2.85 -4.65 8.19
N MET A 68 -2.75 -4.68 6.86
CA MET A 68 -3.52 -5.62 6.02
C MET A 68 -3.19 -7.08 6.35
N ILE A 69 -1.93 -7.41 6.59
CA ILE A 69 -1.49 -8.76 6.98
C ILE A 69 -2.07 -9.11 8.36
N THR A 70 -1.90 -8.23 9.35
CA THR A 70 -2.24 -8.52 10.75
C THR A 70 -3.75 -8.53 11.01
N GLU A 71 -4.50 -7.58 10.48
CA GLU A 71 -5.93 -7.44 10.76
C GLU A 71 -6.83 -8.18 9.75
N PHE A 72 -6.41 -8.30 8.49
CA PHE A 72 -7.26 -8.87 7.42
C PHE A 72 -6.74 -10.19 6.84
N GLY A 73 -5.55 -10.65 7.25
CA GLY A 73 -4.99 -11.93 6.84
C GLY A 73 -4.51 -11.96 5.39
N PHE A 74 -3.95 -10.86 4.90
CA PHE A 74 -3.27 -10.84 3.60
C PHE A 74 -1.99 -11.69 3.66
N ASP A 75 -1.71 -12.41 2.57
CA ASP A 75 -0.52 -13.26 2.46
C ASP A 75 0.70 -12.44 1.97
N PRO A 76 1.71 -12.18 2.81
CA PRO A 76 2.90 -11.43 2.39
C PRO A 76 3.66 -12.09 1.23
N ALA A 77 3.54 -13.40 1.03
CA ALA A 77 4.22 -14.11 -0.06
C ALA A 77 3.66 -13.74 -1.45
N LYS A 78 2.44 -13.21 -1.52
CA LYS A 78 1.81 -12.74 -2.78
C LYS A 78 2.23 -11.33 -3.17
N ARG A 79 2.99 -10.63 -2.33
CA ARG A 79 3.45 -9.28 -2.61
C ARG A 79 4.50 -9.29 -3.72
N VAL A 80 4.33 -8.41 -4.70
CA VAL A 80 5.34 -8.04 -5.69
C VAL A 80 5.62 -6.53 -5.63
N PRO A 81 6.87 -6.08 -5.86
CA PRO A 81 7.19 -4.66 -5.84
C PRO A 81 6.44 -3.87 -6.91
N TYR A 82 5.83 -2.75 -6.52
CA TYR A 82 5.30 -1.78 -7.48
C TYR A 82 6.43 -0.88 -7.99
N THR A 83 6.65 -0.89 -9.31
CA THR A 83 7.71 -0.13 -9.99
C THR A 83 7.18 1.08 -10.75
N PHE A 84 6.02 1.61 -10.33
CA PHE A 84 5.32 2.72 -11.01
C PHE A 84 4.89 2.41 -12.45
N ASN A 85 4.75 1.12 -12.76
CA ASN A 85 4.31 0.64 -14.06
C ASN A 85 3.01 -0.18 -13.90
N PRO A 86 1.90 0.17 -14.57
CA PRO A 86 0.65 -0.58 -14.50
C PRO A 86 0.63 -1.86 -15.35
N ALA A 87 1.64 -2.11 -16.19
CA ALA A 87 1.66 -3.29 -17.07
C ALA A 87 1.46 -4.63 -16.34
N PRO A 88 2.07 -4.90 -15.16
CA PRO A 88 1.81 -6.13 -14.42
C PRO A 88 0.35 -6.26 -13.96
N PHE A 89 -0.26 -5.14 -13.53
CA PHE A 89 -1.67 -5.12 -13.14
C PHE A 89 -2.59 -5.39 -14.33
N ILE A 90 -2.34 -4.76 -15.48
CA ILE A 90 -3.12 -4.99 -16.71
C ILE A 90 -2.96 -6.44 -17.19
N ALA A 91 -1.76 -7.00 -17.10
CA ALA A 91 -1.47 -8.36 -17.56
C ALA A 91 -2.12 -9.45 -16.68
N ASN A 92 -2.37 -9.16 -15.40
CA ASN A 92 -3.00 -10.08 -14.46
C ASN A 92 -4.32 -9.51 -13.92
N PRO A 93 -5.48 -9.86 -14.52
CA PRO A 93 -6.79 -9.40 -14.06
C PRO A 93 -7.08 -9.76 -12.60
N LYS A 94 -6.53 -10.86 -12.08
CA LYS A 94 -6.74 -11.29 -10.69
C LYS A 94 -5.75 -10.70 -9.69
N SER A 95 -4.97 -9.70 -10.10
CA SER A 95 -4.10 -8.94 -9.20
C SER A 95 -4.81 -7.73 -8.59
N ILE A 96 -4.24 -7.22 -7.50
CA ILE A 96 -4.55 -5.90 -6.96
C ILE A 96 -3.31 -5.02 -7.02
N GLN A 97 -3.49 -3.72 -7.21
CA GLN A 97 -2.39 -2.76 -7.30
C GLN A 97 -2.62 -1.57 -6.38
N GLN A 98 -1.57 -1.11 -5.71
CA GLN A 98 -1.61 0.16 -5.01
C GLN A 98 -1.78 1.33 -6.00
N GLY A 99 -2.57 2.34 -5.64
CA GLY A 99 -2.66 3.60 -6.37
C GLY A 99 -2.84 4.80 -5.45
N TYR A 100 -2.73 6.01 -5.97
CA TYR A 100 -3.22 7.24 -5.39
C TYR A 100 -4.66 7.50 -5.84
N VAL A 101 -5.46 8.19 -5.02
CA VAL A 101 -6.85 8.51 -5.41
C VAL A 101 -6.91 9.60 -6.50
N THR A 102 -5.81 10.30 -6.75
CA THR A 102 -5.74 11.49 -7.62
C THR A 102 -5.04 11.27 -8.95
N SER A 103 -4.44 10.10 -9.19
CA SER A 103 -3.40 9.98 -10.22
C SER A 103 -3.50 8.72 -11.09
N GLU A 104 -4.59 7.96 -10.95
CA GLU A 104 -4.76 6.62 -11.52
C GLU A 104 -5.90 6.54 -12.53
#